data_AF-A0A1B6DHP7-F1
#
_entry.id   AF-A0A1B6DHP7-F1
#
_cell.length_a   1.000
_cell.length_b   1.000
_cell.length_c   1.000
_cell.angle_alpha   90.00
_cell.angle_beta   90.00
_cell.angle_gamma   90.00
#
_symmetry.space_group_name_H-M   'P 1'
#
loop_
_entity.id
_entity.type
_entity.pdbx_description
1 polymer ?
#
loop_
_entity_poly.entity_id
_entity_poly.type
_entity_poly.pdbx_seq_one_letter_code
_entity_poly.pdbx_strand_id
1 'polypeptide(L)'
;MEAGLITTILNTLESLDLYKEMEILQKNRALGGPKHHQLITDFYQNIRQGLADIVYLWAAQTGLSKDSTMELLKLLQKTSIQEDSSGGIDNVTLALQMAFLYAIDISILHRVENGDDAAENLPLLSQTEFIPQLLKEITPNCDWKCKGLQGLTLWSWAITLASLRFAPASLQCYGSFPNDENLLVNAAMELNVFNFLINCVLT
;
A
#
# COMPACT_ATOMS: atom_id res chain seq x y z
N MET A 1 10.73 -13.12 13.25
CA MET A 1 11.54 -13.38 12.04
C MET A 1 10.81 -12.89 10.79
N GLU A 2 9.50 -13.06 10.70
CA GLU A 2 8.68 -12.80 9.50
C GLU A 2 8.44 -11.30 9.18
N ALA A 3 8.24 -10.43 10.18
CA ALA A 3 8.10 -8.99 9.93
C ALA A 3 9.32 -8.37 9.23
N GLY A 4 10.52 -8.92 9.48
CA GLY A 4 11.74 -8.49 8.82
C GLY A 4 11.80 -8.86 7.33
N LEU A 5 11.10 -9.92 6.90
CA LEU A 5 11.11 -10.35 5.50
C LEU A 5 10.34 -9.35 4.62
N ILE A 6 9.12 -8.98 5.02
CA ILE A 6 8.31 -8.01 4.26
C ILE A 6 9.03 -6.66 4.16
N THR A 7 9.58 -6.18 5.27
CA THR A 7 10.43 -4.99 5.30
C THR A 7 11.62 -5.09 4.35
N THR A 8 12.30 -6.24 4.33
CA THR A 8 13.42 -6.48 3.40
C THR A 8 12.95 -6.45 1.94
N ILE A 9 11.79 -7.03 1.64
CA ILE A 9 11.21 -7.02 0.29
C ILE A 9 10.85 -5.59 -0.13
N LEU A 10 10.22 -4.79 0.74
CA LEU A 10 9.87 -3.40 0.46
C LEU A 10 11.11 -2.54 0.20
N ASN A 11 12.14 -2.68 1.04
CA ASN A 11 13.42 -1.99 0.85
C ASN A 11 14.11 -2.44 -0.45
N THR A 12 14.01 -3.72 -0.81
CA THR A 12 14.53 -4.24 -2.08
C THR A 12 13.78 -3.60 -3.25
N LEU A 13 12.45 -3.59 -3.23
CA LEU A 13 11.59 -2.95 -4.23
C LEU A 13 11.90 -1.46 -4.41
N GLU A 14 12.16 -0.74 -3.32
CA GLU A 14 12.57 0.68 -3.36
C GLU A 14 13.94 0.86 -4.04
N SER A 15 14.89 -0.05 -3.78
CA SER A 15 16.24 0.02 -4.36
C SER A 15 16.33 -0.41 -5.83
N LEU A 16 15.33 -1.16 -6.31
CA LEU A 16 15.28 -1.67 -7.67
C LEU A 16 14.99 -0.55 -8.67
N ASP A 17 16.06 -0.02 -9.28
CA ASP A 17 16.03 0.92 -10.40
C ASP A 17 16.53 0.27 -11.71
N LEU A 18 15.61 0.03 -12.66
CA LEU A 18 15.89 -0.58 -13.97
C LEU A 18 16.91 0.25 -14.78
N TYR A 19 16.83 1.58 -14.69
CA TYR A 19 17.71 2.45 -15.47
C TYR A 19 19.15 2.33 -14.98
N LYS A 20 19.37 2.34 -13.66
CA LYS A 20 20.69 2.12 -13.07
C LYS A 20 21.25 0.74 -13.42
N GLU A 21 20.41 -0.29 -13.36
CA GLU A 21 20.83 -1.65 -13.70
C GLU A 21 21.27 -1.75 -15.17
N MET A 22 20.48 -1.20 -16.09
CA MET A 22 20.82 -1.15 -17.51
C MET A 22 22.11 -0.36 -17.77
N GLU A 23 22.32 0.75 -17.07
CA GLU A 23 23.55 1.54 -17.19
C GLU A 23 24.80 0.75 -16.74
N ILE A 24 24.69 -0.01 -15.64
CA ILE A 24 25.78 -0.87 -15.15
C ILE A 24 26.09 -1.98 -16.17
N LEU A 25 25.06 -2.65 -16.69
CA LEU A 25 25.22 -3.71 -17.68
C LEU A 25 25.83 -3.17 -18.99
N GLN A 26 25.45 -1.97 -19.40
CA GLN A 26 26.01 -1.29 -20.57
C GLN A 26 27.50 -0.96 -20.37
N LYS A 27 27.86 -0.38 -19.22
CA LYS A 27 29.25 -0.05 -18.87
C LYS A 27 30.15 -1.28 -18.86
N ASN A 28 29.64 -2.40 -18.35
CA ASN A 28 30.37 -3.66 -18.27
C ASN A 28 30.38 -4.48 -19.57
N ARG A 29 29.80 -3.95 -20.66
CA ARG A 29 29.63 -4.65 -21.95
C ARG A 29 28.93 -6.02 -21.79
N ALA A 30 28.03 -6.11 -20.80
CA ALA A 30 27.25 -7.29 -20.50
C ALA A 30 25.90 -7.32 -21.23
N LEU A 31 25.56 -6.27 -21.98
CA LEU A 31 24.36 -6.21 -22.80
C LEU A 31 24.60 -6.78 -24.21
N GLY A 32 23.83 -7.80 -24.57
CA GLY A 32 23.72 -8.33 -25.93
C GLY A 32 22.89 -7.45 -26.86
N GLY A 33 22.36 -8.03 -27.95
CA GLY A 33 21.51 -7.30 -28.90
C GLY A 33 20.14 -6.87 -28.34
N PRO A 34 19.26 -6.25 -29.15
CA PRO A 34 17.95 -5.75 -28.72
C PRO A 34 17.06 -6.79 -28.02
N LYS A 35 17.10 -8.05 -28.50
CA LYS A 35 16.38 -9.16 -27.85
C LYS A 35 16.87 -9.43 -26.43
N HIS A 36 18.17 -9.32 -26.19
CA HIS A 36 18.73 -9.53 -24.86
C HIS A 36 18.35 -8.39 -23.92
N HIS A 37 18.26 -7.16 -24.41
CA HIS A 37 17.77 -6.02 -23.64
C HIS A 37 16.32 -6.25 -23.19
N GLN A 38 15.44 -6.67 -24.10
CA GLN A 38 14.05 -7.00 -23.77
C GLN A 38 13.98 -8.11 -22.72
N LEU A 39 14.74 -9.20 -22.90
CA LEU A 39 14.77 -10.30 -21.93
C LEU A 39 15.20 -9.84 -20.52
N ILE A 40 16.18 -8.95 -20.40
CA ILE A 40 16.60 -8.42 -19.10
C ILE A 40 15.51 -7.53 -18.51
N THR A 41 14.90 -6.64 -19.31
CA THR A 41 13.79 -5.79 -18.87
C THR A 41 12.63 -6.64 -18.35
N ASP A 42 12.22 -7.66 -19.09
CA ASP A 42 11.11 -8.54 -18.72
C ASP A 42 11.45 -9.31 -17.44
N PHE A 43 12.66 -9.85 -17.34
CA PHE A 43 13.12 -10.55 -16.13
C PHE A 43 13.10 -9.63 -14.91
N TYR A 44 13.57 -8.38 -15.08
CA TYR A 44 13.58 -7.38 -14.04
C TYR A 44 12.16 -7.00 -13.57
N GLN A 45 11.24 -6.77 -14.52
CA GLN A 45 9.84 -6.49 -14.21
C GLN A 45 9.17 -7.67 -13.52
N ASN A 46 9.45 -8.91 -13.94
CA ASN A 46 8.94 -10.11 -13.30
C ASN A 46 9.42 -10.27 -11.85
N ILE A 47 10.69 -9.93 -11.56
CA ILE A 47 11.19 -9.91 -10.18
C ILE A 47 10.42 -8.89 -9.34
N ARG A 48 10.26 -7.65 -9.85
CA ARG A 48 9.50 -6.62 -9.13
C ARG A 48 8.06 -7.04 -8.88
N GLN A 49 7.41 -7.64 -9.87
CA GLN A 49 6.04 -8.16 -9.71
C GLN A 49 5.99 -9.27 -8.67
N GLY A 50 6.85 -10.29 -8.77
CA GLY A 50 6.86 -11.39 -7.81
C GLY A 50 7.11 -10.94 -6.37
N LEU A 51 7.97 -9.94 -6.17
CA LEU A 51 8.18 -9.33 -4.85
C LEU A 51 6.93 -8.59 -4.34
N ALA A 52 6.26 -7.82 -5.19
CA ALA A 52 5.03 -7.12 -4.81
C ALA A 52 3.87 -8.08 -4.53
N ASP A 53 3.76 -9.16 -5.32
CA ASP A 53 2.77 -10.21 -5.12
C ASP A 53 2.95 -10.92 -3.78
N ILE A 54 4.20 -11.16 -3.34
CA ILE A 54 4.46 -11.71 -2.01
C ILE A 54 3.92 -10.79 -0.92
N VAL A 55 4.17 -9.48 -1.01
CA VAL A 55 3.67 -8.50 -0.03
C VAL A 55 2.14 -8.47 -0.03
N TYR A 56 1.53 -8.45 -1.22
CA TYR A 56 0.08 -8.48 -1.40
C TYR A 56 -0.57 -9.74 -0.80
N LEU A 57 -0.08 -10.92 -1.18
CA LEU A 57 -0.62 -12.20 -0.73
C LEU A 57 -0.42 -12.39 0.77
N TRP A 58 0.69 -11.89 1.32
CA TRP A 58 0.92 -11.91 2.76
C TRP A 58 -0.06 -10.99 3.50
N ALA A 59 -0.20 -9.74 3.04
CA ALA A 59 -1.15 -8.80 3.61
C ALA A 59 -2.59 -9.32 3.58
N ALA A 60 -3.00 -9.96 2.48
CA ALA A 60 -4.33 -10.54 2.33
C ALA A 60 -4.61 -11.70 3.30
N GLN A 61 -3.59 -12.45 3.72
CA GLN A 61 -3.73 -13.61 4.60
C GLN A 61 -3.66 -13.25 6.09
N THR A 62 -2.76 -12.34 6.47
CA THR A 62 -2.43 -12.08 7.87
C THR A 62 -2.49 -10.60 8.26
N GLY A 63 -2.79 -9.71 7.32
CA GLY A 63 -2.48 -8.29 7.47
C GLY A 63 -0.97 -8.03 7.43
N LEU A 64 -0.58 -6.80 7.77
CA LEU A 64 0.82 -6.38 7.88
C LEU A 64 1.11 -5.84 9.27
N SER A 65 2.34 -6.02 9.75
CA SER A 65 2.80 -5.37 10.98
C SER A 65 2.84 -3.85 10.82
N LYS A 66 2.80 -3.11 11.94
CA LYS A 66 2.98 -1.66 11.98
C LYS A 66 4.19 -1.23 11.17
N ASP A 67 5.37 -1.78 11.44
CA ASP A 67 6.61 -1.34 10.80
C ASP A 67 6.59 -1.58 9.29
N SER A 68 6.16 -2.76 8.85
CA SER A 68 6.01 -3.07 7.42
C SER A 68 4.99 -2.18 6.72
N THR A 69 3.90 -1.83 7.41
CA THR A 69 2.86 -0.93 6.86
C THR A 69 3.37 0.49 6.72
N MET A 70 4.19 0.97 7.66
CA MET A 70 4.79 2.30 7.59
C MET A 70 5.82 2.40 6.47
N GLU A 71 6.60 1.35 6.25
CA GLU A 71 7.52 1.29 5.11
C GLU A 71 6.78 1.23 3.77
N LEU A 72 5.72 0.42 3.69
CA LEU A 72 4.85 0.35 2.51
C LEU A 72 4.23 1.72 2.20
N LEU A 73 3.72 2.42 3.22
CA LEU A 73 3.15 3.76 3.08
C LEU A 73 4.20 4.75 2.54
N LYS A 74 5.42 4.75 3.09
CA LYS A 74 6.53 5.58 2.60
C LYS A 74 6.92 5.26 1.16
N LEU A 75 6.90 3.98 0.79
CA LEU A 75 7.15 3.56 -0.58
C LEU A 75 6.08 4.11 -1.52
N LEU A 76 4.80 3.93 -1.19
CA LEU A 76 3.66 4.45 -1.98
C LEU A 76 3.70 5.99 -2.13
N GLN A 77 4.09 6.72 -1.08
CA GLN A 77 4.27 8.18 -1.13
C GLN A 77 5.30 8.61 -2.18
N LYS A 78 6.38 7.84 -2.33
CA LYS A 78 7.48 8.10 -3.26
C LYS A 78 7.23 7.53 -4.66
N THR A 79 6.17 6.75 -4.86
CA THR A 79 5.84 6.14 -6.15
C THR A 79 5.16 7.14 -7.06
N SER A 80 5.78 7.37 -8.23
CA SER A 80 5.10 7.98 -9.37
C SER A 80 4.45 6.89 -10.19
N ILE A 81 3.19 7.07 -10.60
CA ILE A 81 2.56 6.15 -11.54
C ILE A 81 3.29 6.27 -12.87
N GLN A 82 3.84 5.15 -13.32
CA GLN A 82 4.19 4.98 -14.72
C GLN A 82 2.91 4.48 -15.38
N GLU A 83 2.35 5.26 -16.29
CA GLU A 83 1.24 4.78 -17.12
C GLU A 83 1.71 3.49 -17.81
N ASP A 84 0.97 2.41 -17.58
CA ASP A 84 1.21 1.18 -18.33
C ASP A 84 0.78 1.37 -19.80
N SER A 85 0.90 0.32 -20.63
CA SER A 85 0.48 0.41 -22.03
C SER A 85 -1.01 0.75 -22.24
N SER A 86 -1.83 0.65 -21.19
CA SER A 86 -3.25 0.99 -21.18
C SER A 86 -3.54 2.41 -20.65
N GLY A 87 -2.52 3.13 -20.13
CA GLY A 87 -2.69 4.41 -19.45
C GLY A 87 -3.05 4.27 -17.97
N GLY A 88 -3.06 3.05 -17.44
CA GLY A 88 -3.45 2.71 -16.08
C GLY A 88 -2.26 2.62 -15.11
N ILE A 89 -2.58 2.27 -13.86
CA ILE A 89 -1.57 2.00 -12.84
C ILE A 89 -0.80 0.71 -13.17
N ASP A 90 0.51 0.70 -12.96
CA ASP A 90 1.29 -0.52 -13.15
C ASP A 90 0.95 -1.59 -12.09
N ASN A 91 1.07 -2.87 -12.49
CA ASN A 91 0.70 -4.02 -11.64
C ASN A 91 1.50 -4.12 -10.33
N VAL A 92 2.74 -3.62 -10.30
CA VAL A 92 3.57 -3.61 -9.08
C VAL A 92 2.97 -2.62 -8.08
N THR A 93 2.71 -1.40 -8.53
CA THR A 93 2.09 -0.37 -7.69
C THR A 93 0.68 -0.77 -7.26
N LEU A 94 -0.11 -1.40 -8.15
CA LEU A 94 -1.43 -1.92 -7.79
C LEU A 94 -1.35 -2.97 -6.66
N ALA A 95 -0.47 -3.97 -6.79
CA ALA A 95 -0.30 -4.99 -5.77
C ALA A 95 0.10 -4.39 -4.41
N LEU A 96 1.02 -3.41 -4.40
CA LEU A 96 1.43 -2.70 -3.19
C LEU A 96 0.30 -1.86 -2.59
N GLN A 97 -0.48 -1.16 -3.41
CA GLN A 97 -1.65 -0.41 -2.94
C GLN A 97 -2.70 -1.36 -2.34
N MET A 98 -2.95 -2.50 -2.98
CA MET A 98 -3.88 -3.51 -2.45
C MET A 98 -3.37 -4.13 -1.15
N ALA A 99 -2.06 -4.34 -1.01
CA ALA A 99 -1.46 -4.80 0.24
C ALA A 99 -1.70 -3.81 1.39
N PHE A 100 -1.58 -2.50 1.11
CA PHE A 100 -1.89 -1.46 2.09
C PHE A 100 -3.38 -1.48 2.47
N LEU A 101 -4.28 -1.63 1.50
CA LEU A 101 -5.72 -1.74 1.78
C LEU A 101 -6.05 -2.93 2.68
N TYR A 102 -5.42 -4.09 2.46
CA TYR A 102 -5.56 -5.24 3.36
C TYR A 102 -4.97 -5.00 4.75
N ALA A 103 -3.88 -4.23 4.88
CA ALA A 103 -3.28 -3.92 6.17
C ALA A 103 -4.19 -3.07 7.07
N ILE A 104 -5.09 -2.27 6.47
CA ILE A 104 -6.05 -1.43 7.19
C ILE A 104 -7.48 -2.00 7.16
N ASP A 105 -7.73 -3.13 6.50
CA ASP A 105 -9.07 -3.71 6.41
C ASP A 105 -9.51 -4.29 7.76
N ILE A 106 -10.65 -3.80 8.25
CA ILE A 106 -11.31 -4.29 9.46
C ILE A 106 -12.71 -4.83 9.19
N SER A 107 -13.07 -5.02 7.91
CA SER A 107 -14.39 -5.50 7.50
C SER A 107 -14.74 -6.87 8.10
N ILE A 108 -13.74 -7.68 8.47
CA ILE A 108 -13.92 -8.96 9.15
C ILE A 108 -14.65 -8.82 10.49
N LEU A 109 -14.49 -7.69 11.20
CA LEU A 109 -15.17 -7.42 12.47
C LEU A 109 -16.70 -7.39 12.32
N HIS A 110 -17.20 -7.04 11.13
CA HIS A 110 -18.63 -6.99 10.84
C HIS A 110 -19.19 -8.32 10.32
N ARG A 111 -18.34 -9.30 10.00
CA ARG A 111 -18.74 -10.57 9.38
C ARG A 111 -18.81 -11.73 10.37
N VAL A 112 -18.06 -11.66 11.46
CA VAL A 112 -17.91 -12.75 12.43
C VAL A 112 -18.73 -12.44 13.68
N GLU A 113 -19.41 -13.44 14.24
CA GLU A 113 -20.20 -13.29 15.48
C GLU A 113 -19.33 -12.90 16.68
N ASN A 114 -18.09 -13.41 16.75
CA ASN A 114 -17.07 -13.08 17.74
C ASN A 114 -16.07 -12.05 17.19
N GLY A 115 -16.48 -10.77 17.13
CA GLY A 115 -15.62 -9.68 16.67
C GLY A 115 -14.35 -9.48 17.51
N ASP A 116 -14.38 -9.83 18.80
CA ASP A 116 -13.22 -9.71 19.71
C ASP A 116 -12.08 -10.67 19.34
N ASP A 117 -12.38 -11.95 19.09
CA ASP A 117 -11.39 -12.95 18.66
C ASP A 117 -10.78 -12.58 17.30
N ALA A 118 -11.59 -12.04 16.39
CA ALA A 118 -11.12 -11.56 15.10
C ALA A 118 -10.20 -10.34 15.24
N ALA A 119 -10.48 -9.45 16.19
CA ALA A 119 -9.69 -8.25 16.43
C ALA A 119 -8.29 -8.55 16.98
N GLU A 120 -8.15 -9.56 17.84
CA GLU A 120 -6.83 -10.00 18.34
C GLU A 120 -5.91 -10.49 17.21
N ASN A 121 -6.49 -11.04 16.14
CA ASN A 121 -5.75 -11.54 14.98
C ASN A 121 -5.39 -10.44 13.96
N LEU A 122 -5.97 -9.23 14.09
CA LEU A 122 -5.67 -8.11 13.21
C LEU A 122 -4.47 -7.33 13.76
N PRO A 123 -3.35 -7.24 13.02
CA PRO A 123 -2.19 -6.44 13.45
C PRO A 123 -2.55 -4.99 13.76
N LEU A 124 -3.46 -4.39 12.98
CA LEU A 124 -3.92 -3.01 13.17
C LEU A 124 -4.47 -2.73 14.57
N LEU A 125 -5.13 -3.72 15.19
CA LEU A 125 -5.84 -3.58 16.46
C LEU A 125 -5.07 -4.16 17.63
N SER A 126 -4.32 -5.25 17.40
CA SER A 126 -3.48 -5.89 18.40
C SER A 126 -2.23 -5.07 18.75
N GLN A 127 -1.76 -4.20 17.86
CA GLN A 127 -0.60 -3.33 18.08
C GLN A 127 -1.03 -1.92 18.48
N THR A 128 -0.92 -1.60 19.78
CA THR A 128 -1.45 -0.34 20.38
C THR A 128 -0.96 0.95 19.72
N GLU A 129 0.25 0.97 19.17
CA GLU A 129 0.83 2.16 18.51
C GLU A 129 0.48 2.29 17.02
N PHE A 130 -0.16 1.28 16.43
CA PHE A 130 -0.35 1.24 14.98
C PHE A 130 -1.30 2.34 14.49
N ILE A 131 -2.53 2.40 15.00
CA ILE A 131 -3.49 3.45 14.61
C ILE A 131 -2.97 4.86 14.94
N PRO A 132 -2.43 5.15 16.15
CA PRO A 132 -1.84 6.47 16.43
C PRO A 132 -0.75 6.88 15.44
N GLN A 133 0.07 5.93 14.98
CA GLN A 133 1.11 6.21 14.00
C GLN A 133 0.52 6.47 12.61
N LEU A 134 -0.49 5.70 12.18
CA LEU A 134 -1.17 5.95 10.90
C LEU A 134 -1.87 7.30 10.89
N LEU A 135 -2.51 7.72 11.99
CA LEU A 135 -3.12 9.04 12.11
C LEU A 135 -2.12 10.18 11.94
N LYS A 136 -0.87 9.97 12.36
CA LYS A 136 0.20 10.96 12.20
C LYS A 136 0.74 11.01 10.77
N GLU A 137 0.85 9.85 10.11
CA GLU A 137 1.47 9.73 8.79
C GLU A 137 0.47 9.98 7.64
N ILE A 138 -0.81 9.62 7.82
CA ILE A 138 -1.87 9.79 6.82
C ILE A 138 -2.58 11.12 7.06
N THR A 139 -2.04 12.18 6.47
CA THR A 139 -2.62 13.52 6.52
C THR A 139 -2.80 14.10 5.10
N PRO A 140 -3.78 15.01 4.87
CA PRO A 140 -3.98 15.61 3.54
C PRO A 140 -2.78 16.39 3.02
N ASN A 141 -1.99 16.98 3.92
CA ASN A 141 -0.89 17.87 3.58
C ASN A 141 0.43 17.13 3.29
N CYS A 142 0.43 15.80 3.26
CA CYS A 142 1.60 15.03 2.87
C CYS A 142 1.92 15.17 1.38
N ASP A 143 3.21 15.26 1.07
CA ASP A 143 3.68 15.37 -0.31
C ASP A 143 3.84 14.00 -0.97
N TRP A 144 2.76 13.52 -1.61
CA TRP A 144 2.78 12.33 -2.44
C TRP A 144 3.12 12.66 -3.88
N LYS A 145 3.98 11.84 -4.51
CA LYS A 145 4.29 11.95 -5.94
C LYS A 145 3.07 11.69 -6.82
N CYS A 146 2.23 10.73 -6.43
CA CYS A 146 0.95 10.48 -7.09
C CYS A 146 -0.22 10.94 -6.22
N LYS A 147 -0.96 11.95 -6.69
CA LYS A 147 -2.15 12.46 -6.03
C LYS A 147 -3.33 11.48 -6.04
N GLY A 148 -3.43 10.62 -7.05
CA GLY A 148 -4.43 9.55 -7.10
C GLY A 148 -4.25 8.50 -6.01
N LEU A 149 -3.01 8.02 -5.81
CA LEU A 149 -2.66 7.11 -4.71
C LEU A 149 -2.89 7.75 -3.34
N GLN A 150 -2.55 9.03 -3.20
CA GLN A 150 -2.85 9.79 -1.99
C GLN A 150 -4.34 9.82 -1.71
N GLY A 151 -5.16 10.19 -2.71
CA GLY A 151 -6.61 10.23 -2.59
C GLY A 151 -7.21 8.88 -2.18
N LEU A 152 -6.74 7.79 -2.80
CA LEU A 152 -7.19 6.43 -2.46
C LEU A 152 -6.79 6.02 -1.03
N THR A 153 -5.59 6.39 -0.59
CA THR A 153 -5.11 6.13 0.77
C THR A 153 -5.90 6.91 1.81
N LEU A 154 -6.15 8.21 1.58
CA LEU A 154 -6.98 9.03 2.45
C LEU A 154 -8.42 8.51 2.54
N TRP A 155 -9.00 8.16 1.39
CA TRP A 155 -10.36 7.62 1.30
C TRP A 155 -10.52 6.31 2.07
N SER A 156 -9.64 5.34 1.82
CA SER A 156 -9.67 4.02 2.48
C SER A 156 -9.40 4.13 3.98
N TRP A 157 -8.51 5.04 4.39
CA TRP A 157 -8.27 5.29 5.81
C TRP A 157 -9.49 5.91 6.50
N ALA A 158 -10.16 6.86 5.86
CA ALA A 158 -11.40 7.44 6.39
C ALA A 158 -12.50 6.38 6.58
N ILE A 159 -12.64 5.44 5.64
CA ILE A 159 -13.57 4.31 5.76
C ILE A 159 -13.21 3.41 6.94
N THR A 160 -11.91 3.13 7.11
CA THR A 160 -11.42 2.30 8.21
C THR A 160 -11.75 2.94 9.56
N LEU A 161 -11.46 4.23 9.73
CA LEU A 161 -11.80 4.99 10.93
C LEU A 161 -13.31 4.98 11.19
N ALA A 162 -14.11 5.25 10.16
CA ALA A 162 -15.57 5.24 10.29
C ALA A 162 -16.09 3.86 10.71
N SER A 163 -15.47 2.79 10.21
CA SER A 163 -15.81 1.40 10.55
C SER A 163 -15.43 1.05 12.00
N LEU A 164 -14.35 1.62 12.55
CA LEU A 164 -13.97 1.41 13.96
C LEU A 164 -15.02 1.94 14.94
N ARG A 165 -15.84 2.91 14.54
CA ARG A 165 -16.93 3.45 15.39
C ARG A 165 -18.02 2.42 15.66
N PHE A 166 -18.15 1.43 14.77
CA PHE A 166 -19.10 0.33 14.90
C PHE A 166 -18.45 -0.94 15.45
N ALA A 167 -17.16 -0.89 15.81
CA ALA A 167 -16.45 -2.02 16.40
C ALA A 167 -16.99 -2.36 17.81
N PRO A 168 -16.78 -3.61 18.27
CA PRO A 168 -17.11 -4.05 19.62
C PRO A 168 -16.65 -3.08 20.72
N ALA A 169 -17.36 -3.08 21.87
CA ALA A 169 -17.12 -2.14 22.97
C ALA A 169 -15.69 -2.17 23.52
N SER A 170 -15.01 -3.32 23.44
CA SER A 170 -13.60 -3.54 23.75
C SER A 170 -12.65 -2.64 22.94
N LEU A 171 -13.03 -2.29 21.71
CA LEU A 171 -12.24 -1.52 20.74
C LEU A 171 -12.67 -0.05 20.64
N GLN A 172 -13.71 0.36 21.38
CA GLN A 172 -14.20 1.74 21.36
C GLN A 172 -13.19 2.77 21.89
N CYS A 173 -12.14 2.34 22.58
CA CYS A 173 -11.00 3.21 22.92
C CYS A 173 -10.34 3.82 21.67
N TYR A 174 -10.37 3.11 20.53
CA TYR A 174 -9.94 3.60 19.24
C TYR A 174 -11.01 4.47 18.55
N GLY A 175 -12.27 4.43 18.98
CA GLY A 175 -13.33 5.32 18.48
C GLY A 175 -13.23 6.77 18.99
N SER A 176 -12.33 7.05 19.94
CA SER A 176 -12.10 8.39 20.51
C SER A 176 -11.01 9.18 19.78
N PHE A 177 -10.43 8.67 18.69
CA PHE A 177 -9.54 9.47 17.87
C PHE A 177 -10.29 10.69 17.31
N PRO A 178 -9.64 11.86 17.21
CA PRO A 178 -10.29 13.06 16.73
C PRO A 178 -10.93 12.81 15.36
N ASN A 179 -12.24 13.11 15.29
CA ASN A 179 -13.13 12.96 14.13
C ASN A 179 -12.65 13.80 12.93
N ASP A 180 -11.60 13.36 12.25
CA ASP A 180 -11.11 13.96 11.00
C ASP A 180 -11.48 13.13 9.76
N GLU A 181 -12.35 12.12 9.91
CA GLU A 181 -12.88 11.30 8.80
C GLU A 181 -13.44 12.18 7.67
N ASN A 182 -14.24 13.20 8.02
CA ASN A 182 -14.80 14.13 7.04
C ASN A 182 -13.71 14.94 6.32
N LEU A 183 -12.66 15.32 7.03
CA LEU A 183 -11.53 16.06 6.46
C LEU A 183 -10.72 15.17 5.50
N LEU A 184 -10.50 13.90 5.87
CA LEU A 184 -9.86 12.91 5.00
C LEU A 184 -10.71 12.61 3.76
N VAL A 185 -12.03 12.45 3.91
CA VAL A 185 -12.97 12.25 2.80
C VAL A 185 -12.95 13.46 1.86
N ASN A 186 -13.08 14.67 2.39
CA ASN A 186 -13.06 15.88 1.57
C ASN A 186 -11.73 16.03 0.81
N ALA A 187 -10.60 15.81 1.48
CA ALA A 187 -9.29 15.82 0.83
C ALA A 187 -9.16 14.77 -0.28
N ALA A 188 -9.66 13.54 -0.06
CA ALA A 188 -9.67 12.50 -1.08
C ALA A 188 -10.54 12.90 -2.30
N MET A 189 -11.67 13.57 -2.06
CA MET A 189 -12.55 14.08 -3.11
C MET A 189 -11.88 15.20 -3.92
N GLU A 190 -11.18 16.13 -3.26
CA GLU A 190 -10.39 17.18 -3.92
C GLU A 190 -9.28 16.60 -4.81
N LEU A 191 -8.73 15.44 -4.43
CA LEU A 191 -7.76 14.69 -5.22
C LEU A 191 -8.39 13.80 -6.31
N ASN A 192 -9.70 13.92 -6.54
CA ASN A 192 -10.46 13.18 -7.56
C ASN A 192 -10.32 11.65 -7.44
N VAL A 193 -10.37 11.10 -6.23
CA VAL A 193 -10.17 9.67 -5.96
C VAL A 193 -11.02 8.74 -6.84
N PHE A 194 -12.28 9.08 -7.11
CA PHE A 194 -13.16 8.26 -7.96
C PHE A 194 -12.75 8.29 -9.43
N ASN A 195 -12.30 9.44 -9.93
CA ASN A 195 -11.77 9.53 -11.28
C ASN A 195 -10.48 8.70 -11.42
N PHE A 196 -9.64 8.70 -10.38
CA PHE A 196 -8.45 7.86 -10.33
C PHE A 196 -8.80 6.37 -10.34
N LEU A 197 -9.78 5.93 -9.54
CA LEU A 197 -10.24 4.55 -9.54
C LEU A 197 -10.74 4.09 -10.92
N ILE A 198 -11.60 4.91 -11.56
CA ILE A 198 -12.20 4.56 -12.85
C ILE A 198 -11.14 4.48 -13.96
N ASN A 199 -10.25 5.47 -14.04
CA ASN A 199 -9.35 5.61 -15.18
C ASN A 199 -7.97 4.99 -14.99
N CYS A 200 -7.59 4.61 -13.76
CA CYS A 200 -6.26 4.05 -13.50
C CYS A 200 -6.29 2.67 -12.86
N VAL A 201 -7.36 2.29 -12.14
CA VAL A 201 -7.42 1.01 -11.41
C VAL A 201 -8.34 0.00 -12.09
N LEU A 202 -9.43 0.45 -12.72
CA LEU A 202 -10.46 -0.40 -13.32
C LEU A 202 -10.36 -0.52 -14.86
N THR A 203 -9.28 -0.01 -15.44
CA THR A 203 -8.95 -0.09 -16.88
C THR A 203 -8.41 -1.45 -17.25
#